data_AF-F7RZD0-F1
#
_entry.id   AF-F7RZD0-F1
#
_cell.length_a   1.000
_cell.length_b   1.000
_cell.length_c   1.000
_cell.angle_alpha   90.00
_cell.angle_beta   90.00
_cell.angle_gamma   90.00
#
_symmetry.space_group_name_H-M   'P 1'
#
loop_
_entity.id
_entity.type
_entity.pdbx_description
1 polymer ?
#
loop_
_entity_poly.entity_id
_entity_poly.type
_entity_poly.pdbx_seq_one_letter_code
_entity_poly.pdbx_strand_id
1 'polypeptide(L)'
;MQIKTISYIKQNAATLDVEEPIVVTQGGTPVYRIESEASAQIRDEGIALLKLMNLAERDIREGRTIGADELLQRVGLDSQD
;
A
#
# COMPACT_ATOMS: atom_id res chain seq x y z
N MET A 1 2.38 9.54 -15.95
CA MET A 1 3.09 10.19 -14.82
C MET A 1 3.49 11.59 -15.24
N GLN A 2 3.21 12.59 -14.40
CA GLN A 2 3.46 14.00 -14.71
C GLN A 2 4.69 14.52 -13.95
N ILE A 3 5.44 15.46 -14.53
CA ILE A 3 6.56 16.13 -13.85
C ILE A 3 6.27 17.63 -13.83
N LYS A 4 6.27 18.24 -12.64
CA LYS A 4 6.00 19.67 -12.44
C LYS A 4 6.99 20.27 -11.47
N THR A 5 7.32 21.55 -11.64
CA THR A 5 8.21 22.25 -10.69
C THR A 5 7.45 22.65 -9.43
N ILE A 6 8.17 22.83 -8.32
CA ILE A 6 7.59 23.34 -7.06
C ILE A 6 6.88 24.69 -7.25
N SER A 7 7.36 25.55 -8.15
CA SER A 7 6.73 26.83 -8.47
C SER A 7 5.36 26.65 -9.14
N TYR A 8 5.24 25.68 -10.06
CA TYR A 8 3.96 25.37 -10.70
C TYR A 8 2.93 24.87 -9.68
N ILE A 9 3.35 23.99 -8.77
CA ILE A 9 2.48 23.46 -7.71
C ILE A 9 1.94 24.60 -6.85
N LYS A 10 2.80 25.52 -6.40
CA LYS A 10 2.38 26.67 -5.57
C LYS A 10 1.34 27.56 -6.25
N GLN A 11 1.44 27.76 -7.56
CA GLN A 11 0.53 28.62 -8.32
C GLN A 11 -0.81 27.96 -8.65
N ASN A 12 -0.84 26.63 -8.78
CA ASN A 12 -1.99 25.88 -9.31
C ASN A 12 -2.57 24.88 -8.30
N ALA A 13 -2.24 25.02 -7.00
CA ALA A 13 -2.56 24.04 -5.96
C ALA A 13 -4.06 23.70 -5.86
N ALA A 14 -4.94 24.67 -6.11
CA ALA A 14 -6.39 24.50 -5.99
C ALA A 14 -7.02 23.70 -7.15
N THR A 15 -6.32 23.52 -8.27
CA THR A 15 -6.85 22.91 -9.50
C THR A 15 -5.91 21.85 -10.06
N LEU A 16 -5.10 21.22 -9.21
CA LEU A 16 -4.23 20.15 -9.64
C LEU A 16 -5.06 18.94 -10.07
N ASP A 17 -4.83 18.47 -11.28
CA ASP A 17 -5.31 17.18 -11.74
C ASP A 17 -4.30 16.10 -11.36
N VAL A 18 -4.74 15.16 -10.52
CA VAL A 18 -3.93 14.10 -9.94
C VAL A 18 -4.48 12.70 -10.26
N GLU A 19 -5.22 12.55 -11.38
CA GLU A 19 -5.56 11.23 -11.92
C GLU A 19 -4.30 10.38 -12.15
N GLU A 20 -3.24 11.02 -12.66
CA GLU A 20 -1.89 10.48 -12.64
C GLU A 20 -1.03 11.19 -11.58
N PRO A 21 -0.13 10.48 -10.89
CA PRO A 21 0.73 11.09 -9.89
C PRO A 21 1.67 12.13 -10.52
N ILE A 22 1.86 13.23 -9.78
CA ILE A 22 2.76 14.33 -10.13
C ILE A 22 4.06 14.19 -9.34
N VAL A 23 5.17 14.07 -10.05
CA VAL A 23 6.51 14.21 -9.49
C VAL A 23 6.86 15.69 -9.43
N VAL A 24 7.09 16.18 -8.22
CA VAL A 24 7.46 17.58 -7.98
C VAL A 24 8.97 17.72 -8.00
N THR A 25 9.48 18.66 -8.80
CA THR A 25 10.91 18.94 -8.90
C THR A 25 11.29 20.30 -8.34
N GLN A 26 12.48 20.40 -7.76
CA GLN A 26 13.11 21.63 -7.33
C GLN A 26 14.55 21.67 -7.87
N GLY A 27 14.86 22.69 -8.68
CA GLY A 27 16.16 22.75 -9.37
C GLY A 27 16.42 21.57 -10.31
N GLY A 28 15.37 20.94 -10.85
CA GLY A 28 15.47 19.74 -11.70
C GLY A 28 15.48 18.41 -10.93
N THR A 29 15.65 18.44 -9.61
CA THR A 29 15.68 17.23 -8.78
C THR A 29 14.28 16.85 -8.28
N PRO A 30 13.81 15.61 -8.43
CA PRO A 30 12.58 15.12 -7.81
C PRO A 30 12.64 15.18 -6.28
N VAL A 31 11.65 15.79 -5.64
CA VAL A 31 11.62 16.00 -4.19
C VAL A 31 10.34 15.50 -3.52
N TYR A 32 9.20 15.55 -4.23
CA TYR A 32 7.92 15.07 -3.71
C TYR A 32 7.13 14.33 -4.80
N ARG A 33 6.11 13.58 -4.37
CA ARG A 33 5.07 13.05 -5.24
C ARG A 33 3.72 13.49 -4.68
N ILE A 34 2.85 14.01 -5.54
CA ILE A 34 1.46 14.33 -5.22
C ILE A 34 0.58 13.35 -5.99
N GLU A 35 -0.41 12.80 -5.31
CA GLU A 35 -1.33 11.80 -5.83
C GLU A 35 -2.68 11.92 -5.09
N SER A 36 -3.73 11.32 -5.65
CA SER A 36 -5.00 11.23 -4.94
C SER A 36 -4.89 10.29 -3.74
N GLU A 37 -5.66 10.58 -2.69
CA GLU A 37 -5.68 9.75 -1.48
C GLU A 37 -6.12 8.31 -1.79
N ALA A 38 -7.13 8.14 -2.66
CA ALA A 38 -7.60 6.83 -3.07
C ALA A 38 -6.50 6.00 -3.76
N SER A 39 -5.73 6.61 -4.67
CA SER A 39 -4.62 5.93 -5.35
C SER A 39 -3.48 5.60 -4.38
N ALA A 40 -3.18 6.48 -3.42
CA ALA A 40 -2.19 6.22 -2.38
C ALA A 40 -2.62 5.03 -1.50
N GLN A 41 -3.88 5.02 -1.04
CA GLN A 41 -4.43 3.96 -0.22
C GLN A 41 -4.39 2.60 -0.92
N ILE A 42 -4.85 2.53 -2.17
CA ILE A 42 -4.82 1.28 -2.96
C ILE A 42 -3.40 0.74 -3.08
N ARG A 43 -2.40 1.62 -3.29
CA ARG A 43 -1.01 1.19 -3.37
C ARG A 43 -0.51 0.65 -2.03
N ASP A 44 -0.81 1.35 -0.94
CA ASP A 44 -0.34 0.97 0.39
C ASP A 44 -0.96 -0.37 0.83
N GLU A 45 -2.26 -0.57 0.58
CA GLU A 45 -2.96 -1.84 0.77
C GLU A 45 -2.38 -2.96 -0.11
N GLY A 46 -2.09 -2.66 -1.37
CA GLY A 46 -1.45 -3.62 -2.29
C GLY A 46 -0.07 -4.06 -1.80
N ILE A 47 0.77 -3.13 -1.31
CA ILE A 47 2.07 -3.45 -0.73
C ILE A 47 1.90 -4.30 0.55
N ALA A 48 0.92 -3.98 1.39
CA ALA A 48 0.64 -4.75 2.60
C ALA A 48 0.24 -6.20 2.26
N LEU A 49 -0.65 -6.37 1.29
CA LEU A 49 -1.07 -7.69 0.82
C LEU A 49 0.10 -8.51 0.27
N LEU A 50 0.96 -7.91 -0.56
CA LEU A 50 2.15 -8.59 -1.09
C LEU A 50 3.10 -9.06 0.02
N LYS A 51 3.27 -8.26 1.08
CA LYS A 51 4.06 -8.66 2.25
C LYS A 51 3.42 -9.84 2.99
N LEU A 52 2.11 -9.80 3.21
CA LEU A 52 1.37 -10.91 3.84
C LEU A 52 1.49 -12.19 3.02
N MET A 53 1.34 -12.11 1.70
CA MET A 53 1.52 -13.25 0.79
C MET A 53 2.94 -13.84 0.89
N ASN A 54 3.96 -12.98 0.90
CA ASN A 54 5.35 -13.44 1.03
C ASN A 54 5.60 -14.16 2.38
N LEU A 55 5.03 -13.65 3.47
CA LEU A 55 5.10 -14.30 4.78
C LEU A 55 4.39 -15.65 4.75
N ALA A 56 3.18 -15.73 4.19
CA ALA A 56 2.43 -16.97 4.04
C ALA A 56 3.17 -18.01 3.18
N GLU A 57 3.72 -17.61 2.03
CA GLU A 57 4.53 -18.49 1.18
C GLU A 57 5.77 -19.03 1.90
N ARG A 58 6.39 -18.24 2.77
CA ARG A 58 7.50 -18.70 3.61
C ARG A 58 7.02 -19.72 4.64
N ASP A 59 5.92 -19.45 5.34
CA ASP A 59 5.36 -20.37 6.34
C ASP A 59 4.95 -21.71 5.72
N ILE A 60 4.35 -21.70 4.53
CA ILE A 60 4.01 -22.92 3.78
C ILE A 60 5.27 -23.73 3.44
N ARG A 61 6.31 -23.09 2.88
CA ARG A 61 7.56 -23.78 2.52
C ARG A 61 8.27 -24.40 3.72
N GLU A 62 8.17 -23.76 4.88
CA GLU A 62 8.84 -24.19 6.11
C GLU A 62 7.94 -25.07 6.99
N GLY A 63 6.75 -25.46 6.50
CA GLY A 63 5.84 -26.36 7.20
C GLY A 63 5.17 -25.75 8.44
N ARG A 64 5.15 -24.42 8.56
CA ARG A 64 4.52 -23.67 9.67
C ARG A 64 3.05 -23.36 9.42
N THR A 65 2.29 -24.37 9.03
CA THR A 65 0.85 -24.25 8.81
C THR A 65 0.10 -25.06 9.86
N ILE A 66 -1.03 -24.53 10.33
CA ILE A 66 -1.95 -25.26 11.22
C ILE A 66 -3.26 -25.55 10.49
N GLY A 67 -3.96 -26.60 10.91
CA GLY A 67 -5.29 -26.91 10.41
C GLY A 67 -6.34 -25.92 10.89
N ALA A 68 -7.50 -25.87 10.22
CA ALA A 68 -8.61 -25.01 10.63
C ALA A 68 -9.13 -25.36 12.04
N ASP A 69 -9.26 -26.65 12.36
CA ASP A 69 -9.73 -27.11 13.67
C ASP A 69 -8.76 -26.71 14.79
N GLU A 70 -7.45 -26.90 14.56
CA GLU A 70 -6.40 -26.49 15.49
C GLU A 70 -6.41 -24.96 15.71
N LEU A 71 -6.61 -24.18 14.65
CA LEU A 71 -6.75 -22.73 14.74
C LEU A 71 -7.95 -22.34 15.60
N LEU A 72 -9.14 -22.90 15.33
CA LEU A 72 -10.38 -22.60 16.05
C LEU A 72 -10.24 -22.91 17.55
N GLN A 73 -9.67 -24.07 17.89
CA GLN A 73 -9.38 -24.44 19.28
C GLN A 73 -8.41 -23.43 19.93
N ARG A 74 -7.35 -23.02 19.22
CA ARG A 74 -6.35 -22.08 19.74
C ARG A 74 -6.91 -20.68 20.01
N VAL A 75 -7.89 -20.24 19.23
CA VAL A 75 -8.54 -18.93 19.42
C VAL A 75 -9.81 -18.98 20.28
N GLY A 76 -10.17 -20.16 20.79
CA GLY A 76 -11.37 -20.36 21.63
C GLY A 76 -12.69 -20.16 20.88
N LEU A 77 -12.69 -20.46 19.57
CA LEU A 77 -13.88 -20.43 18.70
C LEU A 77 -14.32 -21.85 18.31
N ASP A 78 -13.85 -22.88 18.99
CA ASP A 78 -14.39 -24.22 18.86
C ASP A 78 -15.80 -24.25 19.48
N SER A 79 -16.77 -24.73 18.69
CA SER A 79 -18.12 -24.97 19.18
C SER A 79 -18.05 -25.99 20.32
N GLN A 80 -18.27 -25.54 21.56
CA GLN A 80 -18.55 -26.45 22.66
C GLN A 80 -19.97 -26.96 22.51
N ASP A 81 -20.11 -28.16 21.95
CA ASP A 81 -21.24 -29.05 22.24
C ASP A 81 -20.82 -30.04 23.33
#